data_AF-A0AAW5JUE7-F1
#
_entry.id   AF-A0AAW5JUE7-F1
#
_cell.length_a   1.000
_cell.length_b   1.000
_cell.length_c   1.000
_cell.angle_alpha   90.00
_cell.angle_beta   90.00
_cell.angle_gamma   90.00
#
_symmetry.space_group_name_H-M   'P 1'
#
loop_
_entity.id
_entity.type
_entity.pdbx_description
1 polymer ?
#
loop_
_entity_poly.entity_id
_entity_poly.type
_entity_poly.pdbx_seq_one_letter_code
_entity_poly.pdbx_strand_id
1 'polypeptide(L)'
;MRKHGMTDMAIAQFRRLYEVWRNEEASSWVREDEVEPLVSVPSFHDVYETINHDKAVDAFAKTAFLKLNGGLGTSMGLDCAKSLLPVRRHKARQMRFIDIIIGQVLTARTRLGVDLPLTLMNSFRTSKDTMKVLQTNKKFHQEDIPMEIIQHQEPKISAETGMPVSFPANPELEWCPPGHGDLFSTIWESGLLDALEAQGFKYLFISNSDNLGARPSRTLAQHFENTGAPFMIEVAKRTPADHKGGHIVRDKATGRLMLREMSQVHPDDKDDAQNIDKHPYFNTNSIWVRIDALKAKLASYDGVLPLPVIRNKKTVDPTDPTSEPVIQLETAMGAAVSLFDGATCVCVDRMRFLPVKTTDDLFIMRSDRFHLTDQYEMEDGNYIFPDVHLDARYYKNIHDFDARFPYGVPSLAAAKSVDIDGDWTFGRDVMLFSDARLEDQGEPSYVPNGEYVGPQGVEPDDWV
;
A
#
# COMPACT_ATOMS: atom_id res chain seq x y z
N MET A 1 -0.10 -23.21 16.04
CA MET A 1 1.08 -22.90 15.22
C MET A 1 1.93 -24.13 14.90
N ARG A 2 2.69 -24.74 15.83
CA ARG A 2 3.54 -25.94 15.53
C ARG A 2 2.80 -27.09 14.83
N LYS A 3 1.58 -27.43 15.29
CA LYS A 3 0.73 -28.46 14.66
C LYS A 3 0.36 -28.15 13.20
N HIS A 4 0.42 -26.88 12.79
CA HIS A 4 0.12 -26.40 11.44
C HIS A 4 1.40 -26.11 10.63
N GLY A 5 2.57 -26.61 11.07
CA GLY A 5 3.82 -26.47 10.32
C GLY A 5 4.45 -25.09 10.33
N MET A 6 3.99 -24.17 11.20
CA MET A 6 4.59 -22.83 11.32
C MET A 6 6.04 -22.93 11.83
N THR A 7 6.91 -22.12 11.25
CA THR A 7 8.33 -22.06 11.59
C THR A 7 8.56 -21.49 12.99
N ASP A 8 9.74 -21.73 13.55
CA ASP A 8 10.11 -21.15 14.85
C ASP A 8 10.17 -19.61 14.80
N MET A 9 10.50 -19.01 13.64
CA MET A 9 10.46 -17.57 13.43
C MET A 9 9.04 -17.02 13.52
N ALA A 10 8.09 -17.63 12.80
CA ALA A 10 6.67 -17.26 12.86
C ALA A 10 6.13 -17.36 14.31
N ILE A 11 6.52 -18.41 15.03
CA ILE A 11 6.11 -18.62 16.42
C ILE A 11 6.75 -17.59 17.36
N ALA A 12 8.02 -17.25 17.16
CA ALA A 12 8.72 -16.24 17.95
C ALA A 12 8.11 -14.85 17.74
N GLN A 13 7.82 -14.50 16.48
CA GLN A 13 7.09 -13.29 16.12
C GLN A 13 5.75 -13.23 16.85
N PHE A 14 4.88 -14.23 16.66
CA PHE A 14 3.56 -14.25 17.30
C PHE A 14 3.65 -14.23 18.83
N ARG A 15 4.59 -15.00 19.42
CA ARG A 15 4.79 -15.01 20.88
C ARG A 15 5.08 -13.61 21.40
N ARG A 16 5.97 -12.87 20.75
CA ARG A 16 6.27 -11.49 21.12
C ARG A 16 5.02 -10.62 21.06
N LEU A 17 4.27 -10.67 19.95
CA LEU A 17 3.06 -9.88 19.79
C LEU A 17 2.03 -10.21 20.87
N TYR A 18 1.88 -11.50 21.19
CA TYR A 18 0.97 -11.99 22.21
C TYR A 18 1.37 -11.55 23.63
N GLU A 19 2.66 -11.60 23.96
CA GLU A 19 3.19 -11.14 25.25
C GLU A 19 2.98 -9.63 25.43
N VAL A 20 3.23 -8.84 24.38
CA VAL A 20 2.94 -7.40 24.38
C VAL A 20 1.45 -7.14 24.57
N TRP A 21 0.59 -7.82 23.79
CA TRP A 21 -0.87 -7.69 23.91
C TRP A 21 -1.38 -8.02 25.32
N ARG A 22 -0.81 -9.07 25.94
CA ARG A 22 -1.21 -9.55 27.27
C ARG A 22 -0.75 -8.65 28.41
N ASN A 23 0.42 -8.03 28.28
CA ASN A 23 1.09 -7.33 29.37
C ASN A 23 1.00 -5.80 29.29
N GLU A 24 0.90 -5.23 28.09
CA GLU A 24 0.76 -3.78 27.91
C GLU A 24 -0.72 -3.39 27.93
N GLU A 25 -1.04 -2.29 28.61
CA GLU A 25 -2.36 -1.67 28.47
C GLU A 25 -2.61 -1.28 27.00
N ALA A 26 -3.87 -1.28 26.58
CA ALA A 26 -4.25 -1.11 25.17
C ALA A 26 -3.81 0.23 24.53
N SER A 27 -3.33 1.16 25.34
CA SER A 27 -3.04 2.53 24.95
C SER A 27 -1.61 2.94 25.30
N SER A 28 -0.66 2.51 24.48
CA SER A 28 0.64 3.21 24.36
C SER A 28 0.42 4.44 23.47
N TRP A 29 -0.24 5.45 24.01
CA TRP A 29 -0.47 6.71 23.32
C TRP A 29 0.87 7.38 23.01
N VAL A 30 1.01 7.91 21.80
CA VAL A 30 2.10 8.83 21.45
C VAL A 30 1.54 10.23 21.58
N ARG A 31 1.92 10.94 22.65
CA ARG A 31 1.34 12.25 22.97
C ARG A 31 1.95 13.34 22.08
N GLU A 32 1.15 14.37 21.81
CA GLU A 32 1.60 15.52 20.99
C GLU A 32 2.78 16.27 21.63
N ASP A 33 2.84 16.33 22.95
CA ASP A 33 3.91 16.99 23.69
C ASP A 33 5.22 16.18 23.73
N GLU A 34 5.18 14.89 23.41
CA GLU A 34 6.35 13.99 23.33
C GLU A 34 7.02 14.02 21.94
N VAL A 35 6.36 14.61 20.94
CA VAL A 35 6.82 14.59 19.55
C VAL A 35 7.02 15.99 18.97
N GLU A 36 7.87 16.06 17.96
CA GLU A 36 8.08 17.23 17.12
C GLU A 36 7.58 16.96 15.70
N PRO A 37 6.86 17.91 15.08
CA PRO A 37 6.48 17.79 13.70
C PRO A 37 7.70 17.79 12.76
N LEU A 38 7.62 16.99 11.71
CA LEU A 38 8.63 16.99 10.66
C LEU A 38 8.33 18.12 9.66
N VAL A 39 9.11 19.20 9.66
CA VAL A 39 8.83 20.38 8.81
C VAL A 39 9.79 20.56 7.63
N SER A 40 11.03 20.06 7.72
CA SER A 40 12.07 20.25 6.69
C SER A 40 12.47 18.92 6.06
N VAL A 41 11.71 18.47 5.07
CA VAL A 41 11.99 17.25 4.30
C VAL A 41 12.41 17.64 2.87
N PRO A 42 13.56 17.18 2.37
CA PRO A 42 13.97 17.42 0.99
C PRO A 42 12.89 16.94 0.01
N SER A 43 12.51 17.77 -0.95
CA SER A 43 11.54 17.36 -1.97
C SER A 43 12.22 16.58 -3.10
N PHE A 44 11.46 15.71 -3.77
CA PHE A 44 11.91 15.00 -4.96
C PHE A 44 12.41 15.96 -6.03
N HIS A 45 11.78 17.13 -6.16
CA HIS A 45 12.19 18.18 -7.09
C HIS A 45 13.60 18.71 -6.76
N ASP A 46 13.84 19.11 -5.50
CA ASP A 46 15.17 19.60 -5.05
C ASP A 46 16.26 18.54 -5.24
N VAL A 47 15.90 17.28 -4.99
CA VAL A 47 16.79 16.13 -5.18
C VAL A 47 17.07 15.91 -6.68
N TYR A 48 16.07 16.07 -7.53
CA TYR A 48 16.23 15.91 -8.98
C TYR A 48 17.15 16.97 -9.57
N GLU A 49 17.09 18.22 -9.11
CA GLU A 49 17.97 19.31 -9.58
C GLU A 49 19.45 19.05 -9.28
N THR A 50 19.75 18.30 -8.23
CA THR A 50 21.12 18.02 -7.77
C THR A 50 21.65 16.66 -8.23
N ILE A 51 20.88 15.94 -9.06
CA ILE A 51 21.20 14.59 -9.51
C ILE A 51 22.48 14.57 -10.38
N ASN A 52 23.35 13.60 -10.14
CA ASN A 52 24.40 13.23 -11.11
C ASN A 52 23.96 11.95 -11.82
N HIS A 53 23.69 12.04 -13.11
CA HIS A 53 23.06 10.95 -13.87
C HIS A 53 23.86 9.63 -13.88
N ASP A 54 25.19 9.69 -13.94
CA ASP A 54 26.03 8.48 -13.97
C ASP A 54 26.00 7.78 -12.62
N LYS A 55 26.21 8.54 -11.54
CA LYS A 55 26.08 8.05 -10.17
C LYS A 55 24.67 7.55 -9.86
N ALA A 56 23.64 8.14 -10.48
CA ALA A 56 22.27 7.68 -10.30
C ALA A 56 22.03 6.31 -10.92
N VAL A 57 22.60 6.04 -12.10
CA VAL A 57 22.53 4.69 -12.69
C VAL A 57 23.32 3.68 -11.86
N ASP A 58 24.51 4.05 -11.36
CA ASP A 58 25.33 3.19 -10.49
C ASP A 58 24.61 2.84 -9.17
N ALA A 59 24.06 3.83 -8.45
CA ALA A 59 23.27 3.58 -7.25
C ALA A 59 22.03 2.72 -7.53
N PHE A 60 21.37 2.98 -8.66
CA PHE A 60 20.20 2.22 -9.09
C PHE A 60 20.53 0.77 -9.48
N ALA A 61 21.69 0.51 -10.09
CA ALA A 61 22.17 -0.83 -10.40
C ALA A 61 22.38 -1.69 -9.14
N LYS A 62 22.69 -1.06 -8.00
CA LYS A 62 22.84 -1.71 -6.69
C LYS A 62 21.51 -1.85 -5.91
N THR A 63 20.38 -1.54 -6.54
CA THR A 63 19.05 -1.55 -5.90
C THR A 63 18.24 -2.78 -6.32
N ALA A 64 17.61 -3.43 -5.34
CA ALA A 64 16.60 -4.47 -5.53
C ALA A 64 15.22 -3.99 -5.10
N PHE A 65 14.16 -4.60 -5.65
CA PHE A 65 12.77 -4.22 -5.43
C PHE A 65 12.02 -5.33 -4.69
N LEU A 66 11.28 -4.96 -3.66
CA LEU A 66 10.31 -5.83 -3.02
C LEU A 66 8.93 -5.18 -3.01
N LYS A 67 7.93 -5.93 -3.46
CA LYS A 67 6.54 -5.48 -3.48
C LYS A 67 5.71 -6.31 -2.50
N LEU A 68 5.05 -5.64 -1.56
CA LEU A 68 4.14 -6.27 -0.62
C LEU A 68 2.87 -6.70 -1.36
N ASN A 69 2.59 -8.00 -1.37
CA ASN A 69 1.54 -8.62 -2.16
C ASN A 69 0.78 -9.73 -1.40
N GLY A 70 0.87 -9.73 -0.07
CA GLY A 70 0.19 -10.72 0.79
C GLY A 70 -1.27 -10.41 1.08
N GLY A 71 -1.70 -9.16 0.90
CA GLY A 71 -3.05 -8.70 1.19
C GLY A 71 -4.09 -9.20 0.19
N LEU A 72 -5.18 -9.76 0.71
CA LEU A 72 -6.40 -9.96 -0.04
C LEU A 72 -7.18 -8.63 -0.07
N GLY A 73 -7.77 -8.29 -1.21
CA GLY A 73 -8.62 -7.10 -1.33
C GLY A 73 -10.00 -7.30 -0.71
N THR A 74 -10.07 -7.85 0.52
CA THR A 74 -11.32 -8.25 1.18
C THR A 74 -12.27 -7.07 1.42
N SER A 75 -11.75 -5.86 1.61
CA SER A 75 -12.57 -4.64 1.69
C SER A 75 -13.39 -4.39 0.42
N MET A 76 -12.91 -4.87 -0.72
CA MET A 76 -13.54 -4.79 -2.04
C MET A 76 -14.15 -6.13 -2.48
N GLY A 77 -14.25 -7.12 -1.57
CA GLY A 77 -14.82 -8.44 -1.89
C GLY A 77 -13.97 -9.29 -2.84
N LEU A 78 -12.64 -9.13 -2.84
CA LEU A 78 -11.75 -9.94 -3.68
C LEU A 78 -11.33 -11.25 -3.00
N ASP A 79 -11.42 -12.36 -3.73
CA ASP A 79 -10.95 -13.69 -3.31
C ASP A 79 -9.47 -13.95 -3.64
N CYS A 80 -8.85 -13.06 -4.42
CA CYS A 80 -7.46 -13.20 -4.87
C CYS A 80 -6.60 -11.99 -4.46
N ALA A 81 -5.32 -12.05 -4.81
CA ALA A 81 -4.38 -10.96 -4.55
C ALA A 81 -4.86 -9.66 -5.19
N LYS A 82 -4.84 -8.56 -4.42
CA LYS A 82 -5.25 -7.25 -4.96
C LYS A 82 -4.46 -6.84 -6.20
N SER A 83 -3.21 -7.28 -6.31
CA SER A 83 -2.38 -6.98 -7.48
C SER A 83 -2.87 -7.60 -8.79
N LEU A 84 -3.77 -8.58 -8.72
CA LEU A 84 -4.41 -9.21 -9.88
C LEU A 84 -5.66 -8.46 -10.34
N LEU A 85 -6.09 -7.43 -9.60
CA LEU A 85 -7.21 -6.59 -9.99
C LEU A 85 -6.86 -5.80 -11.26
N PRO A 86 -7.72 -5.80 -12.28
CA PRO A 86 -7.53 -4.95 -13.44
C PRO A 86 -7.72 -3.47 -13.11
N VAL A 87 -6.79 -2.63 -13.55
CA VAL A 87 -6.72 -1.20 -13.16
C VAL A 87 -6.88 -0.28 -14.34
N ARG A 88 -6.16 -0.53 -15.44
CA ARG A 88 -6.17 0.39 -16.59
C ARG A 88 -5.98 -0.39 -17.87
N ARG A 89 -6.47 0.15 -18.98
CA ARG A 89 -6.14 -0.40 -20.30
C ARG A 89 -4.82 0.21 -20.78
N HIS A 90 -3.95 -0.61 -21.34
CA HIS A 90 -2.80 -0.18 -22.11
C HIS A 90 -2.90 -0.81 -23.50
N LYS A 91 -3.03 0.03 -24.52
CA LYS A 91 -3.33 -0.44 -25.89
C LYS A 91 -4.60 -1.32 -25.84
N ALA A 92 -4.59 -2.47 -26.50
CA ALA A 92 -5.72 -3.39 -26.51
C ALA A 92 -5.80 -4.34 -25.29
N ARG A 93 -4.97 -4.14 -24.25
CA ARG A 93 -4.87 -5.07 -23.11
C ARG A 93 -5.35 -4.41 -21.82
N GLN A 94 -6.11 -5.17 -21.04
CA GLN A 94 -6.40 -4.82 -19.66
C GLN A 94 -5.17 -5.15 -18.80
N MET A 95 -4.69 -4.16 -18.07
CA MET A 95 -3.51 -4.26 -17.22
C MET A 95 -3.95 -4.37 -15.76
N ARG A 96 -3.44 -5.38 -15.07
CA ARG A 96 -3.55 -5.51 -13.61
C ARG A 96 -2.38 -4.78 -12.95
N PHE A 97 -2.45 -4.53 -11.64
CA PHE A 97 -1.33 -3.91 -10.92
C PHE A 97 -0.01 -4.66 -11.16
N ILE A 98 -0.04 -6.00 -11.07
CA ILE A 98 1.15 -6.82 -11.27
C ILE A 98 1.74 -6.68 -12.68
N ASP A 99 0.90 -6.54 -13.71
CA ASP A 99 1.37 -6.38 -15.08
C ASP A 99 2.08 -5.03 -15.26
N ILE A 100 1.56 -3.98 -14.61
CA ILE A 100 2.15 -2.64 -14.59
C ILE A 100 3.49 -2.67 -13.84
N ILE A 101 3.54 -3.28 -12.65
CA ILE A 101 4.78 -3.41 -11.86
C ILE A 101 5.86 -4.16 -12.65
N ILE A 102 5.54 -5.28 -13.27
CA ILE A 102 6.50 -6.03 -14.10
C ILE A 102 6.94 -5.18 -15.29
N GLY A 103 6.01 -4.47 -15.93
CA GLY A 103 6.30 -3.56 -17.04
C GLY A 103 7.27 -2.44 -16.64
N GLN A 104 7.07 -1.82 -15.48
CA GLN A 104 7.96 -0.80 -14.92
C GLN A 104 9.38 -1.34 -14.71
N VAL A 105 9.50 -2.52 -14.10
CA VAL A 105 10.80 -3.18 -13.84
C VAL A 105 11.50 -3.53 -15.16
N LEU A 106 10.81 -4.20 -16.08
CA LEU A 106 11.39 -4.59 -17.38
C LEU A 106 11.83 -3.37 -18.19
N THR A 107 11.02 -2.31 -18.18
CA THR A 107 11.37 -1.05 -18.87
C THR A 107 12.63 -0.44 -18.26
N ALA A 108 12.75 -0.41 -16.93
CA ALA A 108 13.94 0.10 -16.25
C ALA A 108 15.19 -0.76 -16.56
N ARG A 109 15.06 -2.09 -16.51
CA ARG A 109 16.14 -3.04 -16.88
C ARG A 109 16.67 -2.76 -18.28
N THR A 110 15.78 -2.69 -19.28
CA THR A 110 16.16 -2.48 -20.67
C THR A 110 16.75 -1.08 -20.92
N ARG A 111 16.13 -0.03 -20.37
CA ARG A 111 16.58 1.35 -20.64
C ARG A 111 17.89 1.71 -19.99
N LEU A 112 18.15 1.17 -18.80
CA LEU A 112 19.33 1.53 -17.99
C LEU A 112 20.41 0.44 -18.02
N GLY A 113 20.13 -0.73 -18.60
CA GLY A 113 21.09 -1.83 -18.67
C GLY A 113 21.45 -2.39 -17.30
N VAL A 114 20.46 -2.51 -16.41
CA VAL A 114 20.63 -2.99 -15.02
C VAL A 114 19.76 -4.22 -14.76
N ASP A 115 20.13 -5.05 -13.76
CA ASP A 115 19.39 -6.27 -13.45
C ASP A 115 18.09 -6.03 -12.67
N LEU A 116 18.05 -5.05 -11.76
CA LEU A 116 16.89 -4.66 -10.95
C LEU A 116 15.97 -5.84 -10.52
N PRO A 117 16.39 -6.64 -9.54
CA PRO A 117 15.63 -7.80 -9.06
C PRO A 117 14.27 -7.37 -8.50
N LEU A 118 13.23 -8.18 -8.74
CA LEU A 118 11.89 -7.99 -8.18
C LEU A 118 11.50 -9.23 -7.38
N THR A 119 11.22 -9.03 -6.10
CA THR A 119 10.68 -10.03 -5.18
C THR A 119 9.27 -9.62 -4.76
N LEU A 120 8.32 -10.54 -4.77
CA LEU A 120 6.97 -10.33 -4.25
C LEU A 120 6.85 -11.01 -2.89
N MET A 121 6.49 -10.24 -1.86
CA MET A 121 6.11 -10.82 -0.58
C MET A 121 4.64 -11.22 -0.64
N ASN A 122 4.40 -12.50 -0.91
CA ASN A 122 3.07 -13.08 -1.02
C ASN A 122 2.62 -13.66 0.31
N SER A 123 1.35 -14.04 0.39
CA SER A 123 0.82 -14.89 1.43
C SER A 123 0.47 -16.26 0.86
N PHE A 124 0.17 -17.21 1.73
CA PHE A 124 -0.37 -18.52 1.35
C PHE A 124 -1.62 -18.42 0.45
N ARG A 125 -2.36 -17.30 0.49
CA ARG A 125 -3.54 -17.05 -0.35
C ARG A 125 -3.22 -16.38 -1.68
N THR A 126 -2.10 -15.66 -1.79
CA THR A 126 -1.77 -14.87 -3.00
C THR A 126 -0.68 -15.49 -3.87
N SER A 127 0.11 -16.42 -3.31
CA SER A 127 1.27 -17.04 -3.96
C SER A 127 0.94 -17.70 -5.30
N LYS A 128 0.03 -18.68 -5.31
CA LYS A 128 -0.25 -19.52 -6.48
C LYS A 128 -0.61 -18.70 -7.73
N ASP A 129 -1.53 -17.75 -7.58
CA ASP A 129 -2.01 -16.95 -8.71
C ASP A 129 -0.96 -15.91 -9.15
N THR A 130 -0.21 -15.35 -8.21
CA THR A 130 0.89 -14.43 -8.48
C THR A 130 2.02 -15.11 -9.26
N MET A 131 2.46 -16.28 -8.81
CA MET A 131 3.55 -17.02 -9.45
C MET A 131 3.16 -17.53 -10.83
N LYS A 132 1.89 -17.89 -11.05
CA LYS A 132 1.37 -18.21 -12.38
C LYS A 132 1.55 -17.05 -13.35
N VAL A 133 1.35 -15.79 -12.92
CA VAL A 133 1.59 -14.61 -13.76
C VAL A 133 3.06 -14.44 -14.11
N LEU A 134 3.96 -14.56 -13.12
CA LEU A 134 5.39 -14.43 -13.36
C LEU A 134 5.92 -15.51 -14.31
N GLN A 135 5.55 -16.77 -14.07
CA GLN A 135 5.99 -17.92 -14.87
C GLN A 135 5.49 -17.88 -16.32
N THR A 136 4.30 -17.31 -16.55
CA THR A 136 3.74 -17.18 -17.91
C THR A 136 4.25 -15.93 -18.65
N ASN A 137 4.89 -14.99 -17.94
CA ASN A 137 5.46 -13.80 -18.55
C ASN A 137 6.83 -14.10 -19.17
N LYS A 138 6.83 -14.42 -20.46
CA LYS A 138 8.03 -14.75 -21.26
C LYS A 138 9.11 -13.66 -21.32
N LYS A 139 8.83 -12.43 -20.87
CA LYS A 139 9.82 -11.35 -20.84
C LYS A 139 10.48 -11.18 -19.46
N PHE A 140 9.91 -11.78 -18.42
CA PHE A 140 10.41 -11.67 -17.06
C PHE A 140 11.27 -12.90 -16.72
N HIS A 141 12.54 -12.65 -16.41
CA HIS A 141 13.51 -13.66 -16.03
C HIS A 141 14.31 -13.17 -14.81
N GLN A 142 14.56 -14.09 -13.88
CA GLN A 142 15.35 -13.89 -12.66
C GLN A 142 15.63 -15.28 -12.05
N GLU A 143 16.89 -15.59 -11.75
CA GLU A 143 17.29 -16.93 -11.30
C GLU A 143 17.92 -16.91 -9.91
N ASP A 144 18.93 -16.06 -9.70
CA ASP A 144 19.73 -16.06 -8.46
C ASP A 144 19.05 -15.43 -7.25
N ILE A 145 18.00 -14.64 -7.48
CA ILE A 145 17.27 -13.92 -6.43
C ILE A 145 15.83 -14.43 -6.43
N PRO A 146 15.30 -14.85 -5.27
CA PRO A 146 13.96 -15.41 -5.21
C PRO A 146 12.92 -14.38 -5.67
N MET A 147 12.06 -14.80 -6.60
CA MET A 147 10.93 -14.00 -7.08
C MET A 147 9.84 -13.84 -6.01
N GLU A 148 9.82 -14.72 -5.01
CA GLU A 148 8.80 -14.79 -3.98
C GLU A 148 9.42 -15.07 -2.61
N ILE A 149 8.88 -14.39 -1.60
CA ILE A 149 8.97 -14.79 -0.21
C ILE A 149 7.55 -14.88 0.35
N ILE A 150 7.29 -15.80 1.27
CA ILE A 150 5.96 -16.03 1.83
C ILE A 150 5.91 -15.46 3.24
N GLN A 151 5.07 -14.45 3.45
CA GLN A 151 4.80 -13.90 4.78
C GLN A 151 4.19 -14.96 5.69
N HIS A 152 4.39 -14.81 7.00
CA HIS A 152 3.87 -15.74 7.99
C HIS A 152 2.34 -15.65 8.13
N GLN A 153 1.81 -16.56 8.93
CA GLN A 153 0.41 -16.64 9.30
C GLN A 153 0.30 -16.93 10.80
N GLU A 154 -0.64 -16.27 11.46
CA GLU A 154 -0.85 -16.36 12.90
C GLU A 154 -2.32 -16.64 13.24
N PRO A 155 -2.61 -17.25 14.40
CA PRO A 155 -3.98 -17.51 14.79
C PRO A 155 -4.67 -16.22 15.23
N LYS A 156 -5.94 -16.06 14.85
CA LYS A 156 -6.82 -15.08 15.48
C LYS A 156 -7.08 -15.55 16.91
N ILE A 157 -7.02 -14.62 17.86
CA ILE A 157 -7.29 -14.92 19.27
C ILE A 157 -8.66 -14.37 19.69
N SER A 158 -9.39 -15.12 20.50
CA SER A 158 -10.67 -14.70 21.07
C SER A 158 -10.47 -13.43 21.91
N ALA A 159 -11.32 -12.42 21.71
CA ALA A 159 -11.22 -11.18 22.45
C ALA A 159 -11.51 -11.35 23.95
N GLU A 160 -12.28 -12.38 24.32
CA GLU A 160 -12.64 -12.70 25.70
C GLU A 160 -11.55 -13.54 26.40
N THR A 161 -11.09 -14.60 25.75
CA THR A 161 -10.23 -15.61 26.41
C THR A 161 -8.75 -15.46 26.09
N GLY A 162 -8.39 -14.76 25.01
CA GLY A 162 -7.03 -14.71 24.49
C GLY A 162 -6.53 -16.05 23.93
N MET A 163 -7.41 -17.04 23.76
CA MET A 163 -7.08 -18.33 23.16
C MET A 163 -7.28 -18.28 21.64
N PRO A 164 -6.56 -19.10 20.85
CA PRO A 164 -6.85 -19.26 19.43
C PRO A 164 -8.33 -19.64 19.22
N VAL A 165 -9.01 -18.94 18.32
CA VAL A 165 -10.40 -19.21 17.98
C VAL A 165 -10.53 -20.56 17.27
N SER A 166 -11.68 -21.22 17.41
CA SER A 166 -12.04 -22.38 16.60
C SER A 166 -13.27 -22.06 15.76
N PHE A 167 -13.17 -22.28 14.45
CA PHE A 167 -14.24 -22.03 13.49
C PHE A 167 -14.34 -23.21 12.50
N PRO A 168 -14.92 -24.35 12.93
CA PRO A 168 -14.94 -25.59 12.14
C PRO A 168 -15.63 -25.47 10.76
N ALA A 169 -16.55 -24.52 10.60
CA ALA A 169 -17.23 -24.27 9.33
C ALA A 169 -16.27 -23.79 8.23
N ASN A 170 -15.22 -23.04 8.60
CA ASN A 170 -14.14 -22.65 7.70
C ASN A 170 -12.83 -22.42 8.48
N PRO A 171 -12.02 -23.46 8.68
CA PRO A 171 -10.79 -23.37 9.49
C PRO A 171 -9.77 -22.35 8.97
N GLU A 172 -9.82 -21.96 7.69
CA GLU A 172 -8.92 -20.92 7.16
C GLU A 172 -9.19 -19.54 7.77
N LEU A 173 -10.40 -19.31 8.29
CA LEU A 173 -10.78 -18.08 8.98
C LEU A 173 -10.25 -18.02 10.41
N GLU A 174 -9.73 -19.11 10.97
CA GLU A 174 -9.07 -19.09 12.29
C GLU A 174 -7.72 -18.35 12.26
N TRP A 175 -7.24 -17.97 11.08
CA TRP A 175 -5.90 -17.45 10.88
C TRP A 175 -5.90 -16.13 10.10
N CYS A 176 -4.88 -15.32 10.33
CA CYS A 176 -4.66 -14.04 9.66
C CYS A 176 -3.16 -13.81 9.39
N PRO A 177 -2.81 -12.91 8.46
CA PRO A 177 -1.46 -12.41 8.35
C PRO A 177 -1.11 -11.44 9.50
N PRO A 178 0.15 -11.35 9.98
CA PRO A 178 0.57 -10.48 11.09
C PRO A 178 0.74 -8.99 10.71
N GLY A 179 0.03 -8.52 9.69
CA GLY A 179 0.24 -7.20 9.08
C GLY A 179 1.53 -7.12 8.27
N HIS A 180 1.80 -5.94 7.70
CA HIS A 180 2.93 -5.76 6.79
C HIS A 180 4.29 -5.59 7.49
N GLY A 181 4.32 -5.37 8.81
CA GLY A 181 5.57 -5.37 9.58
C GLY A 181 6.21 -6.77 9.71
N ASP A 182 5.47 -7.85 9.46
CA ASP A 182 6.00 -9.22 9.36
C ASP A 182 7.10 -9.37 8.29
N LEU A 183 7.10 -8.47 7.31
CA LEU A 183 8.12 -8.30 6.28
C LEU A 183 9.53 -8.57 6.78
N PHE A 184 9.91 -7.99 7.92
CA PHE A 184 11.28 -8.06 8.40
C PHE A 184 11.67 -9.47 8.86
N SER A 185 10.77 -10.14 9.60
CA SER A 185 10.96 -11.51 10.05
C SER A 185 10.93 -12.48 8.86
N THR A 186 10.07 -12.24 7.86
CA THR A 186 10.03 -13.02 6.60
C THR A 186 11.30 -12.85 5.77
N ILE A 187 11.80 -11.62 5.62
CA ILE A 187 13.05 -11.33 4.91
C ILE A 187 14.23 -12.04 5.59
N TRP A 188 14.27 -12.02 6.92
CA TRP A 188 15.29 -12.71 7.71
C TRP A 188 15.23 -14.22 7.49
N GLU A 189 14.06 -14.84 7.65
CA GLU A 189 13.90 -16.29 7.50
C GLU A 189 14.17 -16.78 6.08
N SER A 190 13.77 -16.00 5.06
CA SER A 190 13.95 -16.36 3.65
C SER A 190 15.41 -16.30 3.17
N GLY A 191 16.32 -15.68 3.92
CA GLY A 191 17.69 -15.43 3.47
C GLY A 191 17.78 -14.45 2.29
N LEU A 192 16.72 -13.65 2.04
CA LEU A 192 16.68 -12.74 0.89
C LEU A 192 17.83 -11.72 0.94
N LEU A 193 18.14 -11.16 2.11
CA LEU A 193 19.23 -10.19 2.24
C LEU A 193 20.58 -10.82 1.90
N ASP A 194 20.81 -12.07 2.27
CA ASP A 194 22.04 -12.80 1.94
C ASP A 194 22.16 -13.03 0.42
N ALA A 195 21.07 -13.46 -0.22
CA ALA A 195 21.04 -13.64 -1.67
C ALA A 195 21.30 -12.32 -2.42
N LEU A 196 20.71 -11.22 -1.95
CA LEU A 196 20.92 -9.90 -2.53
C LEU A 196 22.37 -9.41 -2.34
N GLU A 197 22.94 -9.52 -1.13
CA GLU A 197 24.33 -9.12 -0.87
C GLU A 197 25.33 -9.95 -1.70
N ALA A 198 25.09 -11.27 -1.82
CA ALA A 198 25.94 -12.16 -2.61
C ALA A 198 26.00 -11.76 -4.09
N GLN A 199 24.92 -11.17 -4.61
CA GLN A 199 24.81 -10.64 -5.97
C GLN A 199 25.22 -9.15 -6.08
N GLY A 200 25.75 -8.55 -5.00
CA GLY A 200 26.28 -7.18 -5.01
C GLY A 200 25.26 -6.07 -4.82
N PHE A 201 23.99 -6.39 -4.51
CA PHE A 201 22.98 -5.39 -4.19
C PHE A 201 23.24 -4.79 -2.80
N LYS A 202 22.99 -3.48 -2.68
CA LYS A 202 23.22 -2.72 -1.43
C LYS A 202 21.94 -2.09 -0.87
N TYR A 203 20.96 -1.86 -1.73
CA TYR A 203 19.74 -1.16 -1.39
C TYR A 203 18.53 -2.02 -1.72
N LEU A 204 17.52 -1.97 -0.86
CA LEU A 204 16.24 -2.60 -1.08
C LEU A 204 15.15 -1.54 -1.01
N PHE A 205 14.40 -1.38 -2.10
CA PHE A 205 13.22 -0.54 -2.13
C PHE A 205 11.96 -1.40 -1.93
N ILE A 206 11.14 -1.02 -0.97
CA ILE A 206 9.97 -1.78 -0.53
C ILE A 206 8.73 -0.90 -0.64
N SER A 207 7.66 -1.41 -1.26
CA SER A 207 6.40 -0.68 -1.36
C SER A 207 5.19 -1.60 -1.54
N ASN A 208 3.98 -1.08 -1.34
CA ASN A 208 2.75 -1.83 -1.59
C ASN A 208 2.57 -2.12 -3.08
N SER A 209 2.01 -3.29 -3.42
CA SER A 209 1.64 -3.62 -4.81
C SER A 209 0.43 -2.83 -5.32
N ASP A 210 -0.41 -2.31 -4.43
CA ASP A 210 -1.57 -1.48 -4.76
C ASP A 210 -1.25 0.01 -4.92
N ASN A 211 0.01 0.42 -4.70
CA ASN A 211 0.51 1.75 -5.03
C ASN A 211 1.29 1.70 -6.36
N LEU A 212 0.63 2.10 -7.45
CA LEU A 212 1.25 2.15 -8.79
C LEU A 212 2.26 3.30 -8.97
N GLY A 213 2.21 4.30 -8.08
CA GLY A 213 3.16 5.41 -8.06
C GLY A 213 4.54 5.02 -7.54
N ALA A 214 4.63 3.98 -6.71
CA ALA A 214 5.88 3.47 -6.15
C ALA A 214 6.70 2.70 -7.21
N ARG A 215 7.19 3.43 -8.20
CA ARG A 215 7.92 2.92 -9.36
C ARG A 215 9.44 3.09 -9.23
N PRO A 216 10.25 2.40 -10.05
CA PRO A 216 11.69 2.56 -10.01
C PRO A 216 12.16 3.98 -10.27
N SER A 217 13.10 4.47 -9.46
CA SER A 217 13.61 5.84 -9.51
C SER A 217 15.10 5.88 -9.24
N ARG A 218 15.89 6.11 -10.30
CA ARG A 218 17.34 6.32 -10.17
C ARG A 218 17.69 7.57 -9.36
N THR A 219 16.83 8.60 -9.42
CA THR A 219 16.97 9.83 -8.64
C THR A 219 16.94 9.55 -7.14
N LEU A 220 15.95 8.78 -6.71
CA LEU A 220 15.81 8.42 -5.29
C LEU A 220 16.88 7.40 -4.85
N ALA A 221 17.25 6.46 -5.72
CA ALA A 221 18.36 5.55 -5.43
C ALA A 221 19.67 6.32 -5.18
N GLN A 222 19.99 7.32 -6.02
CA GLN A 222 21.15 8.17 -5.82
C GLN A 222 21.06 8.98 -4.54
N HIS A 223 19.91 9.62 -4.31
CA HIS A 223 19.71 10.42 -3.10
C HIS A 223 19.93 9.58 -1.85
N PHE A 224 19.34 8.39 -1.81
CA PHE A 224 19.51 7.48 -0.70
C PHE A 224 20.98 7.11 -0.49
N GLU A 225 21.71 6.73 -1.56
CA GLU A 225 23.15 6.45 -1.50
C GLU A 225 23.93 7.66 -0.93
N ASN A 226 23.64 8.88 -1.39
CA ASN A 226 24.31 10.11 -0.95
C ASN A 226 24.05 10.45 0.53
N THR A 227 22.87 10.15 1.06
CA THR A 227 22.56 10.42 2.47
C THR A 227 23.37 9.55 3.43
N GLY A 228 23.82 8.38 2.98
CA GLY A 228 24.43 7.36 3.83
C GLY A 228 23.48 6.74 4.87
N ALA A 229 22.20 7.14 4.88
CA ALA A 229 21.21 6.72 5.86
C ALA A 229 20.93 5.22 5.75
N PRO A 230 20.68 4.52 6.87
CA PRO A 230 20.30 3.09 6.84
C PRO A 230 18.87 2.86 6.36
N PHE A 231 18.00 3.86 6.51
CA PHE A 231 16.56 3.75 6.28
C PHE A 231 16.02 5.11 5.80
N MET A 232 15.24 5.12 4.73
CA MET A 232 14.58 6.32 4.21
C MET A 232 13.12 6.04 3.86
N ILE A 233 12.22 6.92 4.29
CA ILE A 233 10.80 6.85 3.96
C ILE A 233 10.46 7.86 2.87
N GLU A 234 9.78 7.43 1.80
CA GLU A 234 9.07 8.36 0.92
C GLU A 234 7.80 8.85 1.62
N VAL A 235 7.70 10.16 1.85
CA VAL A 235 6.50 10.80 2.41
C VAL A 235 5.83 11.66 1.35
N ALA A 236 4.51 11.80 1.40
CA ALA A 236 3.76 12.71 0.53
C ALA A 236 3.18 13.86 1.35
N LYS A 237 2.98 15.03 0.73
CA LYS A 237 2.21 16.10 1.36
C LYS A 237 0.78 15.63 1.61
N ARG A 238 0.28 15.87 2.82
CA ARG A 238 -1.09 15.55 3.21
C ARG A 238 -2.08 16.45 2.49
N THR A 239 -3.21 15.85 2.17
CA THR A 239 -4.44 16.50 1.72
C THR A 239 -5.53 16.25 2.76
N PRO A 240 -6.65 17.00 2.74
CA PRO A 240 -7.79 16.72 3.60
C PRO A 240 -8.34 15.28 3.48
N ALA A 241 -8.15 14.64 2.33
CA ALA A 241 -8.52 13.25 2.11
C ALA A 241 -7.64 12.24 2.90
N ASP A 242 -6.43 12.63 3.32
CA ASP A 242 -5.47 11.76 4.02
C ASP A 242 -5.73 11.73 5.54
N HIS A 243 -6.92 11.26 5.93
CA HIS A 243 -7.37 11.17 7.32
C HIS A 243 -7.17 9.78 7.96
N LYS A 244 -6.86 8.76 7.16
CA LYS A 244 -6.60 7.37 7.60
C LYS A 244 -5.17 6.96 7.28
N GLY A 245 -4.41 6.59 8.30
CA GLY A 245 -3.00 6.15 8.25
C GLY A 245 -2.11 6.96 9.18
N GLY A 246 -0.79 6.86 9.02
CA GLY A 246 0.17 7.50 9.92
C GLY A 246 0.95 8.64 9.30
N HIS A 247 1.31 9.61 10.14
CA HIS A 247 2.24 10.69 9.81
C HIS A 247 3.60 10.43 10.47
N ILE A 248 4.67 10.97 9.88
CA ILE A 248 6.01 10.84 10.45
C ILE A 248 6.29 12.02 11.37
N VAL A 249 6.73 11.72 12.59
CA VAL A 249 7.13 12.68 13.61
C VAL A 249 8.55 12.38 14.08
N ARG A 250 9.13 13.31 14.84
CA ARG A 250 10.38 13.09 15.56
C ARG A 250 10.09 12.94 17.05
N ASP A 251 10.60 11.88 17.65
CA ASP A 251 10.52 11.67 19.09
C ASP A 251 11.46 12.65 19.81
N LYS A 252 10.95 13.43 20.79
CA LYS A 252 11.77 14.46 21.48
C LYS A 252 12.87 13.86 22.36
N ALA A 253 12.62 12.68 22.94
CA ALA A 253 13.55 12.07 23.89
C ALA A 253 14.79 11.49 23.19
N THR A 254 14.58 10.82 22.06
CA THR A 254 15.62 10.10 21.31
C THR A 254 16.09 10.85 20.07
N GLY A 255 15.33 11.83 19.58
CA GLY A 255 15.57 12.54 18.33
C GLY A 255 15.32 11.68 17.07
N ARG A 256 14.84 10.44 17.23
CA ARG A 256 14.58 9.50 16.12
C ARG A 256 13.28 9.81 15.43
N LEU A 257 13.18 9.40 14.15
CA LEU A 257 11.91 9.41 13.44
C LEU A 257 10.99 8.31 13.96
N MET A 258 9.70 8.57 13.96
CA MET A 258 8.66 7.64 14.40
C MET A 258 7.44 7.77 13.48
N LEU A 259 6.82 6.63 13.17
CA LEU A 259 5.49 6.60 12.57
C LEU A 259 4.45 6.71 13.68
N ARG A 260 3.62 7.75 13.62
CA ARG A 260 2.48 7.93 14.53
C ARG A 260 1.19 7.65 13.78
N GLU A 261 0.65 6.45 14.00
CA GLU A 261 -0.64 6.03 13.46
C GLU A 261 -1.79 6.74 14.18
N MET A 262 -2.91 7.01 13.50
CA MET A 262 -4.08 7.62 14.16
C MET A 262 -4.64 6.78 15.31
N SER A 263 -4.42 5.45 15.32
CA SER A 263 -4.80 4.57 16.43
C SER A 263 -3.93 4.74 17.68
N GLN A 264 -2.78 5.41 17.57
CA GLN A 264 -1.85 5.72 18.66
C GLN A 264 -1.99 7.17 19.13
N VAL A 265 -2.88 7.95 18.53
CA VAL A 265 -3.16 9.35 18.91
C VAL A 265 -4.18 9.36 20.04
N HIS A 266 -3.84 10.03 21.13
CA HIS A 266 -4.79 10.26 22.23
C HIS A 266 -5.99 11.10 21.74
N PRO A 267 -7.22 10.86 22.21
CA PRO A 267 -8.40 11.64 21.81
C PRO A 267 -8.21 13.17 21.91
N ASP A 268 -7.54 13.66 22.95
CA ASP A 268 -7.26 15.09 23.15
C ASP A 268 -6.28 15.67 22.12
N ASP A 269 -5.44 14.83 21.50
CA ASP A 269 -4.42 15.24 20.53
C ASP A 269 -4.91 15.05 19.07
N LYS A 270 -6.19 14.67 18.88
CA LYS A 270 -6.74 14.31 17.58
C LYS A 270 -6.76 15.48 16.60
N ASP A 271 -7.16 16.66 17.06
CA ASP A 271 -7.22 17.87 16.23
C ASP A 271 -5.82 18.27 15.74
N ASP A 272 -4.82 18.16 16.62
CA ASP A 272 -3.42 18.39 16.28
C ASP A 272 -2.91 17.38 15.25
N ALA A 273 -3.16 16.08 15.47
CA ALA A 273 -2.75 15.03 14.53
C ALA A 273 -3.45 15.14 13.16
N GLN A 274 -4.67 15.68 13.11
CA GLN A 274 -5.41 15.93 11.88
C GLN A 274 -5.00 17.23 11.18
N ASN A 275 -4.33 18.14 11.88
CA ASN A 275 -3.85 19.39 11.32
C ASN A 275 -2.70 19.14 10.32
N ILE A 276 -3.02 19.29 9.03
CA ILE A 276 -2.07 19.09 7.92
C ILE A 276 -1.01 20.19 7.83
N ASP A 277 -1.25 21.38 8.39
CA ASP A 277 -0.22 22.44 8.44
C ASP A 277 0.80 22.13 9.54
N LYS A 278 0.35 21.52 10.63
CA LYS A 278 1.21 21.10 11.75
C LYS A 278 2.01 19.85 11.38
N HIS A 279 1.33 18.81 10.90
CA HIS A 279 1.94 17.53 10.51
C HIS A 279 1.74 17.30 9.01
N PRO A 280 2.58 17.89 8.14
CA PRO A 280 2.31 17.97 6.70
C PRO A 280 2.62 16.70 5.90
N TYR A 281 3.31 15.72 6.49
CA TYR A 281 3.82 14.57 5.77
C TYR A 281 3.11 13.28 6.15
N PHE A 282 2.55 12.61 5.13
CA PHE A 282 1.92 11.31 5.23
C PHE A 282 2.88 10.20 4.81
N ASN A 283 2.87 9.07 5.52
CA ASN A 283 3.66 7.91 5.15
C ASN A 283 3.08 7.23 3.89
N THR A 284 3.86 7.15 2.81
CA THR A 284 3.41 6.47 1.58
C THR A 284 3.48 4.94 1.67
N ASN A 285 4.08 4.43 2.75
CA ASN A 285 4.47 3.02 2.89
C ASN A 285 5.43 2.57 1.75
N SER A 286 6.28 3.48 1.27
CA SER A 286 7.40 3.18 0.38
C SER A 286 8.70 3.52 1.09
N ILE A 287 9.55 2.52 1.32
CA ILE A 287 10.75 2.63 2.13
C ILE A 287 11.98 2.14 1.35
N TRP A 288 13.11 2.78 1.60
CA TRP A 288 14.42 2.40 1.11
C TRP A 288 15.25 1.98 2.29
N VAL A 289 15.88 0.81 2.21
CA VAL A 289 16.71 0.27 3.29
C VAL A 289 18.06 -0.13 2.75
N ARG A 290 19.11 0.14 3.52
CA ARG A 290 20.42 -0.45 3.28
C ARG A 290 20.40 -1.89 3.75
N ILE A 291 20.81 -2.79 2.87
CA ILE A 291 20.73 -4.23 3.12
C ILE A 291 21.62 -4.63 4.30
N ASP A 292 22.85 -4.09 4.35
CA ASP A 292 23.79 -4.33 5.45
C ASP A 292 23.24 -3.88 6.80
N ALA A 293 22.68 -2.67 6.86
CA ALA A 293 22.11 -2.08 8.07
C ALA A 293 20.87 -2.85 8.54
N LEU A 294 19.98 -3.24 7.62
CA LEU A 294 18.80 -4.03 7.94
C LEU A 294 19.19 -5.42 8.46
N LYS A 295 20.14 -6.09 7.80
CA LYS A 295 20.65 -7.40 8.21
C LYS A 295 21.28 -7.34 9.61
N ALA A 296 22.11 -6.34 9.87
CA ALA A 296 22.70 -6.13 11.20
C ALA A 296 21.62 -5.86 12.27
N LYS A 297 20.60 -5.06 11.95
CA LYS A 297 19.48 -4.81 12.86
C LYS A 297 18.69 -6.07 13.16
N LEU A 298 18.37 -6.88 12.14
CA LEU A 298 17.66 -8.14 12.31
C LEU A 298 18.47 -9.15 13.14
N ALA A 299 19.77 -9.26 12.87
CA ALA A 299 20.66 -10.11 13.66
C ALA A 299 20.69 -9.71 15.15
N SER A 300 20.61 -8.41 15.46
CA SER A 300 20.58 -7.93 16.86
C SER A 300 19.29 -8.27 17.62
N TYR A 301 18.25 -8.71 16.92
CA TYR A 301 16.95 -9.09 17.47
C TYR A 301 16.55 -10.53 17.12
N ASP A 302 17.51 -11.37 16.72
CA ASP A 302 17.27 -12.76 16.28
C ASP A 302 16.14 -12.87 15.24
N GLY A 303 16.07 -11.90 14.32
CA GLY A 303 15.07 -11.81 13.25
C GLY A 303 13.73 -11.16 13.63
N VAL A 304 13.44 -10.92 14.91
CA VAL A 304 12.13 -10.43 15.39
C VAL A 304 12.24 -8.99 15.90
N LEU A 305 11.99 -8.01 15.02
CA LEU A 305 12.09 -6.60 15.39
C LEU A 305 11.04 -6.18 16.45
N PRO A 306 11.40 -5.29 17.40
CA PRO A 306 10.50 -4.84 18.44
C PRO A 306 9.51 -3.76 17.96
N LEU A 307 8.73 -4.05 16.92
CA LEU A 307 7.75 -3.11 16.35
C LEU A 307 6.51 -2.96 17.24
N PRO A 308 5.93 -1.75 17.36
CA PRO A 308 4.68 -1.53 18.08
C PRO A 308 3.55 -2.45 17.59
N VAL A 309 2.80 -3.03 18.53
CA VAL A 309 1.72 -3.99 18.25
C VAL A 309 0.41 -3.26 18.04
N ILE A 310 -0.21 -3.52 16.89
CA ILE A 310 -1.53 -3.02 16.50
C ILE A 310 -2.56 -4.08 16.87
N ARG A 311 -3.57 -3.69 17.67
CA ARG A 311 -4.61 -4.59 18.17
C ARG A 311 -5.90 -4.41 17.36
N ASN A 312 -6.04 -5.19 16.29
CA ASN A 312 -7.21 -5.08 15.41
C ASN A 312 -8.36 -5.94 15.94
N LYS A 313 -9.42 -5.27 16.42
CA LYS A 313 -10.68 -5.92 16.81
C LYS A 313 -11.51 -6.21 15.56
N LYS A 314 -11.82 -7.49 15.33
CA LYS A 314 -12.63 -7.97 14.20
C LYS A 314 -13.57 -9.08 14.68
N THR A 315 -14.29 -9.67 13.75
CA THR A 315 -15.00 -10.93 13.93
C THR A 315 -14.23 -12.06 13.23
N VAL A 316 -14.43 -13.31 13.65
CA VAL A 316 -13.75 -14.46 13.04
C VAL A 316 -14.09 -14.59 11.56
N ASP A 317 -15.35 -14.40 11.20
CA ASP A 317 -15.80 -14.22 9.83
C ASP A 317 -16.02 -12.71 9.55
N PRO A 318 -15.19 -12.08 8.70
CA PRO A 318 -15.31 -10.66 8.37
C PRO A 318 -16.61 -10.28 7.64
N THR A 319 -17.32 -11.27 7.08
CA THR A 319 -18.58 -11.06 6.36
C THR A 319 -19.80 -11.20 7.26
N ASP A 320 -19.64 -11.82 8.44
CA ASP A 320 -20.69 -11.99 9.44
C ASP A 320 -20.36 -11.20 10.71
N PRO A 321 -21.03 -10.05 10.95
CA PRO A 321 -20.81 -9.23 12.14
C PRO A 321 -21.27 -9.89 13.45
N THR A 322 -22.00 -11.00 13.38
CA THR A 322 -22.46 -11.75 14.56
C THR A 322 -21.52 -12.88 14.96
N SER A 323 -20.51 -13.19 14.14
CA SER A 323 -19.51 -14.22 14.43
C SER A 323 -18.58 -13.80 15.57
N GLU A 324 -17.91 -14.78 16.21
CA GLU A 324 -17.12 -14.57 17.44
C GLU A 324 -16.14 -13.38 17.31
N PRO A 325 -16.17 -12.42 18.26
CA PRO A 325 -15.20 -11.34 18.30
C PRO A 325 -13.77 -11.85 18.53
N VAL A 326 -12.85 -11.42 17.68
CA VAL A 326 -11.44 -11.79 17.72
C VAL A 326 -10.53 -10.57 17.69
N ILE A 327 -9.29 -10.78 18.12
CA ILE A 327 -8.19 -9.85 18.01
C ILE A 327 -7.17 -10.42 17.02
N GLN A 328 -6.74 -9.57 16.10
CA GLN A 328 -5.61 -9.82 15.20
C GLN A 328 -4.46 -8.93 15.64
N LEU A 329 -3.26 -9.50 15.76
CA LEU A 329 -2.09 -8.79 16.25
C LEU A 329 -1.20 -8.44 15.05
N GLU A 330 -1.17 -7.16 14.70
CA GLU A 330 -0.46 -6.71 13.52
C GLU A 330 0.70 -5.80 13.88
N THR A 331 1.63 -5.63 12.95
CA THR A 331 2.67 -4.59 13.02
C THR A 331 2.74 -3.84 11.70
N ALA A 332 3.21 -2.59 11.76
CA ALA A 332 3.40 -1.76 10.57
C ALA A 332 4.89 -1.65 10.20
N MET A 333 5.23 -1.90 8.94
CA MET A 333 6.62 -1.83 8.48
C MET A 333 7.25 -0.44 8.64
N GLY A 334 6.45 0.63 8.46
CA GLY A 334 6.94 1.99 8.61
C GLY A 334 7.36 2.34 10.03
N ALA A 335 6.86 1.59 11.04
CA ALA A 335 7.26 1.77 12.43
C ALA A 335 8.72 1.35 12.69
N ALA A 336 9.34 0.60 11.78
CA ALA A 336 10.75 0.21 11.91
C ALA A 336 11.71 1.40 11.85
N VAL A 337 11.28 2.55 11.33
CA VAL A 337 12.10 3.76 11.24
C VAL A 337 12.65 4.21 12.60
N SER A 338 11.93 3.95 13.69
CA SER A 338 12.36 4.28 15.06
C SER A 338 13.51 3.41 15.57
N LEU A 339 13.82 2.31 14.87
CA LEU A 339 14.90 1.39 15.22
C LEU A 339 16.24 1.72 14.55
N PHE A 340 16.25 2.69 13.63
CA PHE A 340 17.42 3.06 12.84
C PHE A 340 17.89 4.49 13.14
N ASP A 341 19.04 4.61 13.78
CA ASP A 341 19.72 5.89 13.95
C ASP A 341 20.12 6.46 12.59
N GLY A 342 19.87 7.77 12.38
CA GLY A 342 20.14 8.43 11.10
C GLY A 342 19.13 8.12 9.99
N ALA A 343 17.98 7.51 10.31
CA ALA A 343 16.89 7.39 9.36
C ALA A 343 16.42 8.77 8.86
N THR A 344 15.99 8.83 7.60
CA THR A 344 15.59 10.08 6.94
C THR A 344 14.26 9.94 6.20
N CYS A 345 13.75 11.04 5.68
CA CYS A 345 12.59 11.10 4.80
C CYS A 345 12.92 11.88 3.53
N VAL A 346 12.17 11.60 2.46
CA VAL A 346 12.15 12.38 1.23
C VAL A 346 10.70 12.64 0.84
N CYS A 347 10.36 13.90 0.55
CA CYS A 347 9.02 14.29 0.14
C CYS A 347 8.86 14.03 -1.35
N VAL A 348 8.00 13.09 -1.70
CA VAL A 348 7.72 12.73 -3.10
C VAL A 348 6.44 13.37 -3.61
N ASP A 349 6.38 13.56 -4.92
CA ASP A 349 5.17 14.04 -5.59
C ASP A 349 4.02 13.04 -5.40
N ARG A 350 2.77 13.53 -5.46
CA ARG A 350 1.57 12.70 -5.31
C ARG A 350 1.52 11.56 -6.34
N MET A 351 2.13 11.74 -7.51
CA MET A 351 2.31 10.71 -8.53
C MET A 351 3.04 9.44 -8.03
N ARG A 352 3.84 9.54 -6.97
CA ARG A 352 4.49 8.38 -6.33
C ARG A 352 3.64 7.70 -5.27
N PHE A 353 2.48 8.27 -4.96
CA PHE A 353 1.51 7.75 -4.00
C PHE A 353 0.11 7.70 -4.61
N LEU A 354 -0.12 6.62 -5.37
CA LEU A 354 -1.38 6.29 -6.02
C LEU A 354 -1.93 4.96 -5.45
N PRO A 355 -2.26 4.90 -4.15
CA PRO A 355 -2.83 3.70 -3.56
C PRO A 355 -4.27 3.50 -4.03
N VAL A 356 -4.65 2.25 -4.23
CA VAL A 356 -6.07 1.88 -4.35
C VAL A 356 -6.46 1.12 -3.10
N LYS A 357 -7.38 1.64 -2.28
CA LYS A 357 -7.90 1.01 -1.06
C LYS A 357 -9.37 0.65 -1.20
N THR A 358 -10.17 1.51 -1.83
CA THR A 358 -11.60 1.30 -2.09
C THR A 358 -11.90 1.25 -3.60
N THR A 359 -13.17 1.04 -3.94
CA THR A 359 -13.67 1.15 -5.31
C THR A 359 -13.75 2.60 -5.80
N ASP A 360 -13.87 3.59 -4.91
CA ASP A 360 -13.75 5.02 -5.20
C ASP A 360 -12.36 5.34 -5.77
N ASP A 361 -11.29 4.86 -5.11
CA ASP A 361 -9.92 5.01 -5.62
C ASP A 361 -9.76 4.31 -6.98
N LEU A 362 -10.33 3.11 -7.12
CA LEU A 362 -10.29 2.34 -8.36
C LEU A 362 -11.02 3.04 -9.50
N PHE A 363 -12.12 3.74 -9.20
CA PHE A 363 -12.91 4.49 -10.15
C PHE A 363 -12.07 5.59 -10.80
N ILE A 364 -11.31 6.35 -10.00
CA ILE A 364 -10.36 7.34 -10.50
C ILE A 364 -9.28 6.65 -11.35
N MET A 365 -8.68 5.57 -10.84
CA MET A 365 -7.59 4.86 -11.53
C MET A 365 -8.00 4.20 -12.85
N ARG A 366 -9.27 3.82 -12.99
CA ARG A 366 -9.84 3.27 -14.23
C ARG A 366 -10.25 4.35 -15.22
N SER A 367 -10.50 5.57 -14.76
CA SER A 367 -10.96 6.69 -15.58
C SER A 367 -9.88 7.21 -16.53
N ASP A 368 -10.29 8.10 -17.41
CA ASP A 368 -9.42 8.82 -18.33
C ASP A 368 -8.57 9.93 -17.70
N ARG A 369 -8.70 10.16 -16.38
CA ARG A 369 -7.77 11.01 -15.62
C ARG A 369 -6.34 10.53 -15.69
N PHE A 370 -6.14 9.21 -15.76
CA PHE A 370 -4.82 8.64 -15.89
C PHE A 370 -4.57 8.09 -17.30
N HIS A 371 -3.46 8.51 -17.88
CA HIS A 371 -2.86 7.86 -19.02
C HIS A 371 -1.76 6.91 -18.54
N LEU A 372 -1.83 5.64 -18.96
CA LEU A 372 -0.76 4.67 -18.71
C LEU A 372 0.23 4.74 -19.88
N THR A 373 1.44 5.22 -19.63
CA THR A 373 2.47 5.38 -20.66
C THR A 373 3.05 4.05 -21.12
N ASP A 374 3.83 4.05 -22.21
CA ASP A 374 4.61 2.88 -22.65
C ASP A 374 5.70 2.45 -21.65
N GLN A 375 5.98 3.30 -20.66
CA GLN A 375 6.88 3.05 -19.53
C GLN A 375 6.14 2.46 -18.33
N TYR A 376 4.83 2.21 -18.47
CA TYR A 376 3.97 1.73 -17.41
C TYR A 376 3.86 2.71 -16.23
N GLU A 377 3.93 4.01 -16.55
CA GLU A 377 3.73 5.10 -15.59
C GLU A 377 2.30 5.63 -15.70
N MET A 378 1.64 5.81 -14.55
CA MET A 378 0.35 6.50 -14.48
C MET A 378 0.63 8.00 -14.47
N GLU A 379 0.24 8.71 -15.53
CA GLU A 379 0.37 10.16 -15.66
C GLU A 379 -1.02 10.81 -15.61
N ASP A 380 -1.10 11.94 -14.91
CA ASP A 380 -2.26 12.84 -14.87
C ASP A 380 -1.80 14.25 -15.26
N GLY A 381 -2.69 15.05 -15.84
CA GLY A 381 -2.38 16.37 -16.37
C GLY A 381 -2.49 17.52 -15.36
N ASN A 382 -3.20 17.34 -14.24
CA ASN A 382 -3.50 18.44 -13.29
C ASN A 382 -3.24 18.11 -11.81
N TYR A 383 -2.99 16.84 -11.46
CA TYR A 383 -2.58 16.37 -10.12
C TYR A 383 -3.51 16.72 -8.95
N ILE A 384 -4.67 17.29 -9.24
CA ILE A 384 -5.80 17.49 -8.33
C ILE A 384 -6.84 16.45 -8.72
N PHE A 385 -6.88 15.37 -7.94
CA PHE A 385 -7.83 14.29 -8.16
C PHE A 385 -9.23 14.73 -7.73
N PRO A 386 -10.27 14.30 -8.46
CA PRO A 386 -11.64 14.56 -8.05
C PRO A 386 -11.94 13.83 -6.74
N ASP A 387 -12.72 14.47 -5.87
CA ASP A 387 -13.32 13.78 -4.72
C ASP A 387 -14.41 12.85 -5.25
N VAL A 388 -14.27 11.55 -5.00
CA VAL A 388 -15.22 10.52 -5.45
C VAL A 388 -15.88 9.88 -4.25
N HIS A 389 -17.20 9.82 -4.30
CA HIS A 389 -18.05 9.08 -3.38
C HIS A 389 -18.96 8.16 -4.17
N LEU A 390 -18.86 6.86 -3.91
CA LEU A 390 -19.76 5.84 -4.45
C LEU A 390 -20.53 5.18 -3.30
N ASP A 391 -21.85 5.06 -3.45
CA ASP A 391 -22.69 4.41 -2.44
C ASP A 391 -22.24 2.98 -2.13
N ALA A 392 -21.77 2.77 -0.90
CA ALA A 392 -21.24 1.49 -0.44
C ALA A 392 -22.29 0.35 -0.47
N ARG A 393 -23.59 0.65 -0.51
CA ARG A 393 -24.65 -0.35 -0.70
C ARG A 393 -24.53 -1.09 -2.04
N TYR A 394 -24.02 -0.41 -3.06
CA TYR A 394 -24.03 -0.88 -4.45
C TYR A 394 -22.65 -0.99 -5.08
N TYR A 395 -21.66 -0.22 -4.62
CA TYR A 395 -20.35 -0.13 -5.27
C TYR A 395 -19.17 -0.65 -4.45
N LYS A 396 -19.40 -1.11 -3.20
CA LYS A 396 -18.31 -1.54 -2.31
C LYS A 396 -17.56 -2.76 -2.82
N ASN A 397 -18.27 -3.78 -3.30
CA ASN A 397 -17.66 -5.00 -3.80
C ASN A 397 -17.32 -4.87 -5.29
N ILE A 398 -16.22 -5.48 -5.70
CA ILE A 398 -15.72 -5.36 -7.07
C ILE A 398 -16.68 -5.93 -8.12
N HIS A 399 -17.39 -7.03 -7.81
CA HIS A 399 -18.36 -7.62 -8.72
C HIS A 399 -19.56 -6.71 -8.95
N ASP A 400 -20.06 -6.08 -7.88
CA ASP A 400 -21.18 -5.15 -7.94
C ASP A 400 -20.79 -3.86 -8.67
N PHE A 401 -19.57 -3.38 -8.41
CA PHE A 401 -18.95 -2.26 -9.13
C PHE A 401 -18.84 -2.55 -10.64
N ASP A 402 -18.24 -3.69 -11.01
CA ASP A 402 -18.06 -4.06 -12.42
C ASP A 402 -19.39 -4.24 -13.16
N ALA A 403 -20.43 -4.74 -12.47
CA ALA A 403 -21.77 -4.89 -13.04
C ALA A 403 -22.43 -3.54 -13.39
N ARG A 404 -22.13 -2.49 -12.62
CA ARG A 404 -22.68 -1.14 -12.80
C ARG A 404 -21.88 -0.29 -13.79
N PHE A 405 -20.65 -0.68 -14.06
CA PHE A 405 -19.78 -0.10 -15.08
C PHE A 405 -19.44 -1.13 -16.18
N PRO A 406 -20.45 -1.70 -16.88
CA PRO A 406 -20.24 -2.81 -17.82
C PRO A 406 -19.38 -2.42 -19.04
N TYR A 407 -19.26 -1.13 -19.32
CA TYR A 407 -18.48 -0.58 -20.42
C TYR A 407 -17.20 0.13 -19.97
N GLY A 408 -16.86 0.04 -18.68
CA GLY A 408 -15.85 0.87 -18.04
C GLY A 408 -16.47 2.04 -17.28
N VAL A 409 -15.64 2.71 -16.48
CA VAL A 409 -16.06 3.90 -15.74
C VAL A 409 -16.24 5.09 -16.70
N PRO A 410 -17.15 6.04 -16.41
CA PRO A 410 -17.33 7.24 -17.23
C PRO A 410 -16.06 8.12 -17.27
N SER A 411 -16.02 9.05 -18.24
CA SER A 411 -14.97 10.08 -18.29
C SER A 411 -15.02 10.97 -17.06
N LEU A 412 -13.86 11.23 -16.46
CA LEU A 412 -13.70 12.09 -15.27
C LEU A 412 -12.81 13.30 -15.54
N ALA A 413 -12.28 13.46 -16.75
CA ALA A 413 -11.33 14.52 -17.09
C ALA A 413 -11.81 15.93 -16.69
N ALA A 414 -13.12 16.19 -16.83
CA ALA A 414 -13.74 17.48 -16.50
C ALA A 414 -14.42 17.52 -15.11
N ALA A 415 -14.44 16.42 -14.36
CA ALA A 415 -15.12 16.35 -13.07
C ALA A 415 -14.25 16.90 -11.95
N LYS A 416 -14.77 17.82 -11.14
CA LYS A 416 -14.14 18.27 -9.88
C LYS A 416 -14.50 17.34 -8.72
N SER A 417 -15.73 16.84 -8.69
CA SER A 417 -16.19 15.84 -7.73
C SER A 417 -17.21 14.91 -8.40
N VAL A 418 -17.38 13.72 -7.83
CA VAL A 418 -18.36 12.72 -8.25
C VAL A 418 -19.04 12.15 -7.01
N ASP A 419 -20.36 12.31 -6.92
CA ASP A 419 -21.18 11.73 -5.87
C ASP A 419 -22.31 10.90 -6.51
N ILE A 420 -22.23 9.58 -6.37
CA ILE A 420 -23.22 8.64 -6.91
C ILE A 420 -23.90 7.93 -5.75
N ASP A 421 -25.14 8.33 -5.47
CA ASP A 421 -26.01 7.74 -4.46
C ASP A 421 -27.11 6.89 -5.12
N GLY A 422 -27.38 5.71 -4.58
CA GLY A 422 -28.34 4.75 -5.15
C GLY A 422 -27.77 3.80 -6.21
N ASP A 423 -28.65 2.98 -6.80
CA ASP A 423 -28.29 1.90 -7.71
C ASP A 423 -28.22 2.37 -9.17
N TRP A 424 -27.13 3.04 -9.55
CA TRP A 424 -26.93 3.53 -10.92
C TRP A 424 -26.08 2.59 -11.78
N THR A 425 -26.55 2.31 -12.99
CA THR A 425 -25.78 1.64 -14.04
C THR A 425 -25.47 2.60 -15.19
N PHE A 426 -24.31 2.46 -15.83
CA PHE A 426 -23.83 3.43 -16.82
C PHE A 426 -23.75 2.83 -18.23
N GLY A 427 -24.20 3.62 -19.20
CA GLY A 427 -24.01 3.39 -20.62
C GLY A 427 -22.57 3.60 -21.08
N ARG A 428 -22.36 3.47 -22.40
CA ARG A 428 -21.08 3.78 -23.05
C ARG A 428 -20.86 5.28 -23.11
N ASP A 429 -19.61 5.68 -23.07
CA ASP A 429 -19.18 7.05 -23.41
C ASP A 429 -19.87 8.15 -22.58
N VAL A 430 -20.29 7.83 -21.34
CA VAL A 430 -20.82 8.80 -20.37
C VAL A 430 -19.70 9.72 -19.89
N MET A 431 -20.01 11.00 -19.67
CA MET A 431 -19.05 12.00 -19.21
C MET A 431 -19.52 12.68 -17.92
N LEU A 432 -18.67 12.70 -16.89
CA LEU A 432 -18.90 13.42 -15.65
C LEU A 432 -18.13 14.74 -15.68
N PHE A 433 -18.77 15.84 -15.28
CA PHE A 433 -18.16 17.17 -15.29
C PHE A 433 -18.56 18.01 -14.07
N SER A 434 -17.73 18.99 -13.72
CA SER A 434 -17.92 19.85 -12.54
C SER A 434 -18.18 19.03 -11.26
N ASP A 435 -19.17 19.40 -10.45
CA ASP A 435 -19.53 18.66 -9.24
C ASP A 435 -20.66 17.68 -9.61
N ALA A 436 -20.28 16.59 -10.26
CA ALA A 436 -21.21 15.63 -10.86
C ALA A 436 -21.96 14.84 -9.78
N ARG A 437 -23.29 14.78 -9.86
CA ARG A 437 -24.11 14.21 -8.79
C ARG A 437 -25.25 13.36 -9.34
N LEU A 438 -25.45 12.17 -8.76
CA LEU A 438 -26.63 11.34 -8.97
C LEU A 438 -27.24 11.01 -7.62
N GLU A 439 -28.53 11.31 -7.45
CA GLU A 439 -29.25 11.07 -6.20
C GLU A 439 -29.92 9.69 -6.20
N ASP A 440 -30.08 9.10 -5.01
CA ASP A 440 -30.79 7.83 -4.84
C ASP A 440 -32.27 8.00 -5.21
N GLN A 441 -32.69 7.36 -6.30
CA GLN A 441 -34.09 7.36 -6.75
C GLN A 441 -34.95 6.34 -6.01
N GLY A 442 -34.36 5.52 -5.12
CA GLY A 442 -35.04 4.41 -4.45
C GLY A 442 -35.30 3.20 -5.37
N GLU A 443 -34.87 3.27 -6.63
CA GLU A 443 -34.98 2.21 -7.63
C GLU A 443 -33.75 2.17 -8.55
N PRO A 444 -33.46 0.99 -9.18
CA PRO A 444 -32.37 0.89 -10.14
C PRO A 444 -32.53 1.88 -11.29
N SER A 445 -31.49 2.69 -11.49
CA SER A 445 -31.47 3.80 -12.43
C SER A 445 -30.34 3.65 -13.45
N TYR A 446 -30.49 4.27 -14.61
CA TYR A 446 -29.56 4.09 -15.73
C TYR A 446 -29.20 5.43 -16.35
N VAL A 447 -27.90 5.66 -16.56
CA VAL A 447 -27.38 6.78 -17.36
C VAL A 447 -27.21 6.30 -18.81
N PRO A 448 -27.97 6.85 -19.78
CA PRO A 448 -27.88 6.46 -21.18
C PRO A 448 -26.51 6.68 -21.82
N ASN A 449 -26.30 6.05 -22.97
CA ASN A 449 -25.03 6.16 -23.71
C ASN A 449 -24.80 7.61 -24.16
N GLY A 450 -23.58 8.11 -23.99
CA GLY A 450 -23.15 9.43 -24.45
C GLY A 450 -23.70 10.60 -23.63
N GLU A 451 -24.45 10.35 -22.57
CA GLU A 451 -25.03 11.40 -21.73
C GLU A 451 -23.98 12.04 -20.81
N TYR A 452 -24.27 13.26 -20.39
CA TYR A 452 -23.46 14.00 -19.45
C TYR A 452 -24.10 13.96 -18.07
N VAL A 453 -23.25 13.90 -17.05
CA VAL A 453 -23.67 13.97 -15.66
C VAL A 453 -22.95 15.13 -14.99
N GLY A 454 -23.74 16.13 -14.60
CA GLY A 454 -23.29 17.38 -14.00
C GLY A 454 -23.93 17.62 -12.63
N PRO A 455 -23.91 18.87 -12.13
CA PRO A 455 -24.48 19.24 -10.84
C PRO A 455 -26.00 19.00 -10.72
N GLN A 456 -26.72 18.86 -11.84
CA GLN A 456 -28.18 18.67 -11.86
C GLN A 456 -28.59 17.21 -12.14
N GLY A 457 -27.66 16.26 -12.16
CA GLY A 457 -27.94 14.88 -12.55
C GLY A 457 -27.54 14.61 -14.00
N VAL A 458 -28.37 13.83 -14.69
CA VAL A 458 -28.23 13.58 -16.13
C VAL A 458 -28.67 14.84 -16.87
N GLU A 459 -27.75 15.49 -17.58
CA GLU A 459 -27.95 16.76 -18.26
C GLU A 459 -27.86 16.55 -19.78
N PRO A 460 -28.78 17.15 -20.57
CA PRO A 460 -28.72 17.07 -22.03
C PRO A 460 -27.48 17.79 -22.57
N ASP A 461 -26.93 17.28 -23.68
CA ASP A 461 -25.76 17.80 -24.43
C ASP A 461 -25.94 19.23 -24.98
N ASP A 462 -27.07 19.90 -24.71
CA ASP A 462 -27.39 21.24 -25.23
C ASP A 462 -26.50 22.37 -24.65
N TRP A 463 -25.58 22.05 -23.73
CA TRP A 463 -24.75 23.00 -22.97
C TRP A 463 -23.25 23.00 -23.31
N VAL A 464 -22.75 22.04 -24.11
CA VAL A 464 -21.31 21.89 -24.44
C VAL A 464 -20.93 22.53 -25.77
#